data_AF-A0A1G7NT65-F1
#
_entry.id   AF-A0A1G7NT65-F1
#
_cell.length_a   1.000
_cell.length_b   1.000
_cell.length_c   1.000
_cell.angle_alpha   90.00
_cell.angle_beta   90.00
_cell.angle_gamma   90.00
#
_symmetry.space_group_name_H-M   'P 1'
#
loop_
_entity.id
_entity.type
_entity.pdbx_description
1 polymer ?
#
loop_
_entity_poly.entity_id
_entity_poly.type
_entity_poly.pdbx_seq_one_letter_code
_entity_poly.pdbx_strand_id
1 'polypeptide(L)'
;MLYSSSLYSASFLLASEGPSRFFMNSIVFWAFVMLGAMVIGGYFMFRKFLKVLPKADGKSKLDWQNHWVESSRHLWTDDSKDFLTMLVQPVPSAFRDIAKHSIAAEIGRIALEEKAPAVTREHCIKGYISATPKRDNKFLVTFLEKNQIDYQPYRHLMDK
;
A
#
# COMPACT_ATOMS: atom_id res chain seq x y z
N MET A 1 -31.98 -72.80 -46.95
CA MET A 1 -30.65 -72.46 -47.51
C MET A 1 -30.55 -70.94 -47.49
N LEU A 2 -29.91 -70.39 -46.46
CA LEU A 2 -28.53 -69.91 -46.49
C LEU A 2 -28.44 -68.64 -47.37
N TYR A 3 -28.58 -67.44 -46.79
CA TYR A 3 -27.48 -66.63 -46.24
C TYR A 3 -26.32 -66.49 -47.23
N SER A 4 -26.23 -65.33 -47.90
CA SER A 4 -24.99 -64.60 -48.15
C SER A 4 -25.20 -63.58 -49.28
N SER A 5 -25.39 -62.31 -48.92
CA SER A 5 -25.00 -61.15 -49.75
C SER A 5 -25.52 -59.84 -49.13
N SER A 6 -25.12 -59.50 -47.90
CA SER A 6 -25.31 -58.13 -47.39
C SER A 6 -24.40 -57.79 -46.20
N LEU A 7 -23.13 -58.19 -46.25
CA LEU A 7 -22.13 -57.82 -45.23
C LEU A 7 -21.02 -56.90 -45.78
N TYR A 8 -21.31 -56.11 -46.82
CA TYR A 8 -20.37 -55.14 -47.38
C TYR A 8 -20.98 -53.75 -47.51
N SER A 9 -21.56 -53.19 -46.45
CA SER A 9 -22.01 -51.78 -46.48
C SER A 9 -22.31 -51.20 -45.10
N ALA A 10 -21.57 -51.60 -44.07
CA ALA A 10 -21.64 -50.97 -42.74
C ALA A 10 -20.30 -50.40 -42.27
N SER A 11 -19.39 -50.12 -43.19
CA SER A 11 -18.18 -49.33 -42.94
C SER A 11 -18.44 -47.86 -43.26
N PHE A 12 -19.56 -47.30 -42.79
CA PHE A 12 -19.78 -45.86 -42.87
C PHE A 12 -18.95 -45.19 -41.77
N LEU A 13 -17.67 -45.01 -42.08
CA LEU A 13 -16.86 -43.84 -41.76
C LEU A 13 -17.30 -43.09 -40.49
N LEU A 14 -16.88 -43.57 -39.32
CA LEU A 14 -16.60 -42.67 -38.21
C LEU A 14 -15.34 -41.86 -38.57
N ALA A 15 -15.47 -40.97 -39.55
CA ALA A 15 -14.53 -39.90 -39.73
C ALA A 15 -14.71 -38.98 -38.52
N SER A 16 -13.86 -39.17 -37.52
CA SER A 16 -13.55 -38.15 -36.54
C SER A 16 -13.01 -36.94 -37.31
N GLU A 17 -13.90 -36.05 -37.76
CA GLU A 17 -13.57 -34.73 -38.26
C GLU A 17 -12.79 -34.04 -37.13
N GLY A 18 -11.47 -34.02 -37.24
CA GLY A 18 -10.60 -33.39 -36.24
C GLY A 18 -10.98 -31.91 -36.08
N PRO A 19 -10.63 -31.28 -34.94
CA PRO A 19 -10.95 -29.89 -34.70
C PRO A 19 -10.45 -29.00 -35.85
N SER A 20 -11.25 -28.02 -36.27
CA SER A 20 -10.92 -27.18 -37.42
C SER A 20 -9.58 -26.46 -37.20
N ARG A 21 -8.80 -26.27 -38.28
CA ARG A 21 -7.50 -25.58 -38.19
C ARG A 21 -7.63 -24.18 -37.58
N PHE A 22 -8.74 -23.50 -37.84
CA PHE A 22 -9.06 -22.21 -37.23
C PHE A 22 -9.26 -22.31 -35.71
N PHE A 23 -9.99 -23.33 -35.24
CA PHE A 23 -10.19 -23.58 -33.82
C PHE A 23 -8.86 -23.93 -33.12
N MET A 24 -8.04 -24.79 -33.73
CA MET A 24 -6.71 -25.12 -33.19
C MET A 24 -5.78 -23.90 -33.12
N ASN A 25 -5.73 -23.07 -34.17
CA ASN A 25 -4.94 -21.84 -34.18
C ASN A 25 -5.44 -20.82 -33.13
N SER A 26 -6.75 -20.75 -32.90
CA SER A 26 -7.33 -19.88 -31.87
C SER A 26 -6.90 -20.30 -30.47
N ILE A 27 -6.85 -21.61 -30.17
CA ILE A 27 -6.36 -22.11 -28.89
C ILE A 27 -4.91 -21.70 -28.67
N VAL A 28 -4.05 -21.89 -29.67
CA VAL A 28 -2.63 -21.53 -29.58
C VAL A 28 -2.47 -20.01 -29.39
N PHE A 29 -3.21 -19.20 -30.13
CA PHE A 29 -3.21 -17.74 -29.96
C PHE A 29 -3.60 -17.33 -28.52
N TRP A 30 -4.70 -17.86 -28.00
CA TRP A 30 -5.16 -17.55 -26.65
C TRP A 30 -4.22 -18.05 -25.56
N ALA A 31 -3.52 -19.17 -25.78
CA ALA A 31 -2.49 -19.65 -24.86
C ALA A 31 -1.34 -18.63 -24.72
N PHE A 32 -0.85 -18.07 -25.83
CA PHE A 32 0.17 -17.02 -25.79
C PHE A 32 -0.34 -15.71 -25.17
N VAL A 33 -1.61 -15.33 -25.45
CA VAL A 33 -2.22 -14.14 -24.84
C VAL A 33 -2.31 -14.29 -23.32
N MET A 34 -2.75 -15.44 -22.82
CA MET A 34 -2.85 -15.70 -21.37
C MET A 34 -1.48 -15.76 -20.71
N LEU A 35 -0.50 -16.41 -21.36
CA LEU A 35 0.88 -16.44 -20.87
C LEU A 35 1.47 -15.03 -20.78
N GLY A 36 1.29 -14.22 -21.84
CA GLY A 36 1.71 -12.82 -21.85
C GLY A 36 1.04 -12.00 -20.76
N ALA A 37 -0.27 -12.12 -20.60
CA ALA A 37 -1.03 -11.46 -19.53
C ALA A 37 -0.54 -11.87 -18.13
N MET A 38 -0.21 -13.15 -17.93
CA MET A 38 0.34 -13.64 -16.66
C MET A 38 1.72 -13.04 -16.37
N VAL A 39 2.62 -13.01 -17.37
CA VAL A 39 3.96 -12.42 -17.22
C VAL A 39 3.86 -10.93 -16.92
N ILE A 40 3.02 -10.20 -17.65
CA ILE A 40 2.79 -8.76 -17.45
C ILE A 40 2.19 -8.52 -16.06
N GLY A 41 1.14 -9.25 -15.69
CA GLY A 41 0.51 -9.15 -14.37
C GLY A 41 1.50 -9.47 -13.24
N GLY A 42 2.31 -10.51 -13.41
CA GLY A 42 3.40 -10.87 -12.52
C GLY A 42 4.44 -9.75 -12.37
N TYR A 43 4.88 -9.12 -13.47
CA TYR A 43 5.81 -7.99 -13.45
C TYR A 43 5.28 -6.80 -12.62
N PHE A 44 4.01 -6.43 -12.80
CA PHE A 44 3.40 -5.34 -12.04
C PHE A 44 3.27 -5.66 -10.55
N MET A 45 2.83 -6.88 -10.20
CA MET A 45 2.75 -7.33 -8.81
C MET A 45 4.14 -7.40 -8.17
N PHE A 46 5.14 -7.90 -8.90
CA PHE A 46 6.51 -7.99 -8.41
C PHE A 46 7.13 -6.62 -8.14
N ARG A 47 6.93 -5.64 -9.03
CA ARG A 47 7.37 -4.25 -8.80
C ARG A 47 6.73 -3.64 -7.56
N LYS A 48 5.44 -3.92 -7.31
CA LYS A 48 4.74 -3.46 -6.10
C LYS A 48 5.28 -4.18 -4.86
N PHE A 49 5.54 -5.48 -4.97
CA PHE A 49 6.07 -6.32 -3.89
C PHE A 49 7.48 -5.91 -3.45
N LEU A 50 8.39 -5.63 -4.39
CA LEU A 50 9.74 -5.15 -4.08
C LEU A 50 9.76 -3.88 -3.22
N LYS A 51 8.71 -3.04 -3.29
CA LYS A 51 8.57 -1.83 -2.46
C LYS A 51 8.11 -2.12 -1.04
N VAL A 52 7.57 -3.31 -0.78
CA VAL A 52 7.00 -3.74 0.50
C VAL A 52 7.94 -4.69 1.24
N LEU A 53 9.00 -5.18 0.59
CA LEU A 53 10.02 -5.98 1.24
C LEU A 53 10.57 -5.27 2.48
N PRO A 54 10.81 -6.01 3.58
CA PRO A 54 11.40 -5.45 4.78
C PRO A 54 12.74 -4.79 4.43
N LYS A 55 13.03 -3.69 5.12
CA LYS A 55 14.28 -2.96 4.90
C LYS A 55 15.46 -3.83 5.36
N ALA A 56 16.69 -3.35 5.15
CA ALA A 56 17.91 -4.10 5.47
C ALA A 56 18.01 -4.58 6.95
N ASP A 57 17.16 -4.05 7.82
CA ASP A 57 17.02 -4.37 9.24
C ASP A 57 16.01 -5.50 9.55
N GLY A 58 15.33 -6.06 8.54
CA GLY A 58 14.32 -7.11 8.70
C GLY A 58 13.01 -6.65 9.35
N LYS A 59 12.89 -5.36 9.70
CA LYS A 59 11.69 -4.79 10.35
C LYS A 59 10.83 -4.05 9.33
N SER A 60 9.52 -4.18 9.47
CA SER A 60 8.58 -3.41 8.66
C SER A 60 8.55 -1.94 9.12
N LYS A 61 8.01 -1.05 8.28
CA LYS A 61 7.74 0.34 8.68
C LYS A 61 6.85 0.39 9.93
N LEU A 62 5.90 -0.54 10.05
CA LEU A 62 4.97 -0.62 11.17
C LEU A 62 5.70 -1.02 12.47
N ASP A 63 6.63 -1.97 12.40
CA ASP A 63 7.40 -2.40 13.59
C ASP A 63 8.24 -1.26 14.16
N TRP A 64 8.83 -0.45 13.27
CA TRP A 64 9.52 0.77 13.69
C TRP A 64 8.57 1.80 14.29
N GLN A 65 7.37 1.98 13.73
CA GLN A 65 6.39 2.89 14.30
C GLN A 65 5.99 2.45 15.72
N ASN A 66 5.70 1.17 15.92
CA ASN A 66 5.38 0.62 17.24
C ASN A 66 6.52 0.85 18.22
N HIS A 67 7.76 0.60 17.80
CA HIS A 67 8.95 0.82 18.63
C HIS A 67 9.06 2.27 19.12
N TRP A 68 8.87 3.25 18.23
CA TRP A 68 8.95 4.68 18.58
C TRP A 68 7.78 5.12 19.47
N VAL A 69 6.57 4.60 19.25
CA VAL A 69 5.41 4.88 20.10
C VAL A 69 5.63 4.33 21.51
N GLU A 70 6.08 3.09 21.63
CA GLU A 70 6.34 2.46 22.93
C GLU A 70 7.48 3.15 23.68
N SER A 71 8.57 3.43 22.98
CA SER A 71 9.76 4.04 23.56
C SER A 71 9.50 5.48 23.99
N SER A 72 8.65 6.23 23.28
CA SER A 72 8.31 7.62 23.64
C SER A 72 7.16 7.74 24.63
N ARG A 73 6.46 6.64 24.97
CA ARG A 73 5.22 6.66 25.78
C ARG A 73 5.34 7.46 27.09
N HIS A 74 6.50 7.41 27.74
CA HIS A 74 6.77 8.11 29.00
C HIS A 74 6.94 9.63 28.84
N LEU A 75 7.20 10.12 27.62
CA LEU A 75 7.39 11.55 27.31
C LEU A 75 6.07 12.28 27.04
N TRP A 76 4.97 11.55 26.86
CA TRP A 76 3.68 12.13 26.45
C TRP A 76 2.93 12.73 27.64
N THR A 77 2.78 14.06 27.62
CA THR A 77 1.86 14.80 28.50
C THR A 77 0.43 14.77 27.96
N ASP A 78 -0.55 15.06 28.81
CA ASP A 78 -1.96 15.09 28.39
C ASP A 78 -2.22 16.21 27.37
N ASP A 79 -1.61 17.39 27.57
CA ASP A 79 -1.62 18.49 26.59
C ASP A 79 -1.14 18.06 25.19
N SER A 80 -0.11 17.22 25.14
CA SER A 80 0.46 16.72 23.87
C SER A 80 -0.49 15.74 23.17
N LYS A 81 -1.18 14.89 23.95
CA LYS A 81 -2.16 13.93 23.43
C LYS A 81 -3.40 14.65 22.90
N ASP A 82 -3.84 15.70 23.59
CA ASP A 82 -4.97 16.54 23.17
C ASP A 82 -4.62 17.29 21.89
N PHE A 83 -3.41 17.86 21.82
CA PHE A 83 -2.92 18.52 20.62
C PHE A 83 -2.79 17.54 19.45
N LEU A 84 -2.27 16.33 19.65
CA LEU A 84 -2.27 15.28 18.62
C LEU A 84 -3.69 14.97 18.12
N THR A 85 -4.66 14.90 19.04
CA THR A 85 -6.05 14.62 18.69
C THR A 85 -6.65 15.74 17.84
N MET A 86 -6.29 16.99 18.11
CA MET A 86 -6.63 18.15 17.27
C MET A 86 -5.99 18.03 15.87
N LEU A 87 -4.70 17.70 15.77
CA LEU A 87 -3.96 17.61 14.50
C LEU A 87 -4.53 16.53 13.54
N VAL A 88 -5.18 15.48 14.08
CA VAL A 88 -5.77 14.40 13.28
C VAL A 88 -7.24 14.62 12.92
N GLN A 89 -7.87 15.70 13.39
CA GLN A 89 -9.27 16.04 13.04
C GLN A 89 -9.55 16.13 11.53
N PRO A 90 -8.69 16.75 10.69
CA PRO A 90 -8.98 16.89 9.25
C PRO A 90 -8.90 15.55 8.51
N VAL A 91 -8.39 14.49 9.15
CA VAL A 91 -8.31 13.15 8.57
C VAL A 91 -9.69 12.47 8.62
N PRO A 92 -10.15 11.84 7.51
CA PRO A 92 -11.38 11.06 7.50
C PRO A 92 -11.37 9.95 8.56
N SER A 93 -12.53 9.67 9.16
CA SER A 93 -12.65 8.73 10.28
C SER A 93 -12.04 7.35 10.00
N ALA A 94 -12.24 6.80 8.80
CA ALA A 94 -11.73 5.49 8.39
C ALA A 94 -10.18 5.39 8.42
N PHE A 95 -9.47 6.51 8.37
CA PHE A 95 -7.99 6.55 8.35
C PHE A 95 -7.39 7.23 9.58
N ARG A 96 -8.22 7.78 10.46
CA ARG A 96 -7.77 8.62 11.58
C ARG A 96 -6.87 7.88 12.55
N ASP A 97 -7.18 6.63 12.87
CA ASP A 97 -6.39 5.83 13.82
C ASP A 97 -5.01 5.49 13.25
N ILE A 98 -4.96 5.11 11.97
CA ILE A 98 -3.71 4.82 11.25
C ILE A 98 -2.86 6.08 11.15
N ALA A 99 -3.46 7.22 10.82
CA ALA A 99 -2.76 8.51 10.76
C ALA A 99 -2.25 8.94 12.14
N LYS A 100 -3.10 8.84 13.17
CA LYS A 100 -2.74 9.15 14.57
C LYS A 100 -1.55 8.32 15.03
N HIS A 101 -1.55 7.02 14.74
CA HIS A 101 -0.44 6.14 15.06
C HIS A 101 0.85 6.53 14.32
N SER A 102 0.76 6.79 13.02
CA SER A 102 1.93 7.19 12.22
C SER A 102 2.50 8.54 12.66
N ILE A 103 1.65 9.50 13.01
CA ILE A 103 2.07 10.82 13.49
C ILE A 103 2.68 10.70 14.90
N ALA A 104 2.04 9.93 15.81
CA ALA A 104 2.56 9.70 17.15
C ALA A 104 3.95 9.03 17.12
N ALA A 105 4.16 8.05 16.23
CA ALA A 105 5.45 7.42 16.04
C ALA A 105 6.53 8.43 15.61
N GLU A 106 6.20 9.33 14.69
CA GLU A 106 7.15 10.34 14.19
C GLU A 106 7.45 11.41 15.25
N ILE A 107 6.44 11.87 16.00
CA ILE A 107 6.63 12.77 17.15
C ILE A 107 7.53 12.12 18.20
N GLY A 108 7.26 10.87 18.53
CA GLY A 108 8.06 10.09 19.49
C GLY A 108 9.51 9.92 19.04
N ARG A 109 9.73 9.63 17.75
CA ARG A 109 11.07 9.56 17.16
C ARG A 109 11.82 10.88 17.31
N ILE A 110 11.21 12.00 16.94
CA ILE A 110 11.85 13.33 17.02
C ILE A 110 12.15 13.69 18.48
N ALA A 111 11.22 13.46 19.41
CA ALA A 111 11.43 13.76 20.83
C ALA A 111 12.57 12.92 21.44
N LEU A 112 12.68 11.64 21.07
CA LEU A 112 13.76 10.76 21.52
C LEU A 112 15.11 11.14 20.90
N GLU A 113 15.13 11.51 19.61
CA GLU A 113 16.35 11.98 18.92
C GLU A 113 16.86 13.31 19.47
N GLU A 114 15.95 14.25 19.78
CA GLU A 114 16.27 15.53 20.42
C GLU A 114 16.57 15.37 21.93
N LYS A 115 16.44 14.15 22.48
CA LYS A 115 16.58 13.83 23.92
C LYS A 115 15.74 14.75 24.80
N ALA A 116 14.55 15.10 24.33
CA ALA A 116 13.65 15.99 25.03
C ALA A 116 13.10 15.31 26.29
N PRO A 117 12.99 16.02 27.42
CA PRO A 117 12.44 15.47 28.66
C PRO A 117 10.93 15.20 28.58
N ALA A 118 10.23 15.84 27.64
CA ALA A 118 8.80 15.67 27.37
C ALA A 118 8.48 16.06 25.92
N VAL A 119 7.39 15.52 25.38
CA VAL A 119 6.82 15.95 24.09
C VAL A 119 6.28 17.37 24.26
N THR A 120 6.72 18.29 23.41
CA THR A 120 6.22 19.68 23.37
C THR A 120 5.40 19.92 22.11
N ARG A 121 4.68 21.05 22.04
CA ARG A 121 3.95 21.46 20.83
C ARG A 121 4.83 21.52 19.59
N GLU A 122 6.08 21.93 19.73
CA GLU A 122 7.04 21.97 18.61
C GLU A 122 7.30 20.58 18.04
N HIS A 123 7.51 19.59 18.92
CA HIS A 123 7.67 18.19 18.50
C HIS A 123 6.41 17.68 17.78
N CYS A 124 5.22 18.03 18.28
CA CYS A 124 3.96 17.67 17.65
C CYS A 124 3.81 18.27 16.24
N ILE A 125 4.16 19.55 16.06
CA ILE A 125 4.10 20.24 14.76
C ILE A 125 5.14 19.62 13.80
N LYS A 126 6.39 19.47 14.24
CA LYS A 126 7.46 18.84 13.45
C LYS A 126 7.07 17.43 13.01
N GLY A 127 6.55 16.62 13.93
CA GLY A 127 6.16 15.24 13.65
C GLY A 127 4.94 15.15 12.73
N TYR A 128 3.97 16.05 12.89
CA TYR A 128 2.81 16.13 11.99
C TYR A 128 3.20 16.50 10.56
N ILE A 129 4.09 17.48 10.38
CA ILE A 129 4.60 17.87 9.07
C ILE A 129 5.45 16.74 8.46
N SER A 130 6.37 16.16 9.23
CA SER A 130 7.26 15.07 8.76
C SER A 130 6.50 13.79 8.40
N ALA A 131 5.43 13.47 9.14
CA ALA A 131 4.61 12.28 8.86
C ALA A 131 3.66 12.47 7.67
N THR A 132 3.41 13.70 7.23
CA THR A 132 2.49 14.00 6.14
C THR A 132 3.20 13.84 4.78
N PRO A 133 2.66 13.05 3.83
CA PRO A 133 3.27 12.90 2.52
C PRO A 133 3.06 14.15 1.66
N LYS A 134 4.02 14.48 0.77
CA LYS A 134 3.99 15.68 -0.10
C LYS A 134 2.67 15.96 -0.79
N ARG A 135 2.03 14.91 -1.29
CA ARG A 135 0.74 15.01 -2.01
C ARG A 135 -0.37 15.65 -1.17
N ASP A 136 -0.28 15.51 0.16
CA ASP A 136 -1.29 15.92 1.13
C ASP A 136 -0.90 17.25 1.83
N ASN A 137 0.24 17.87 1.46
CA ASN A 137 0.73 19.14 2.03
C ASN A 137 -0.27 20.29 1.89
N LYS A 138 -1.08 20.32 0.83
CA LYS A 138 -2.09 21.37 0.64
C LYS A 138 -3.11 21.39 1.79
N PHE A 139 -3.53 20.21 2.26
CA PHE A 139 -4.47 20.08 3.37
C PHE A 139 -3.82 20.42 4.71
N LEU A 140 -2.56 19.99 4.88
CA LEU A 140 -1.72 20.35 6.03
C LEU A 140 -1.61 21.87 6.19
N VAL A 141 -1.18 22.60 5.15
CA VAL A 141 -1.05 24.06 5.18
C VAL A 141 -2.39 24.72 5.52
N THR A 142 -3.46 24.31 4.82
CA THR A 142 -4.79 24.86 5.05
C THR A 142 -5.24 24.67 6.50
N PHE A 143 -4.93 23.52 7.10
CA PHE A 143 -5.27 23.24 8.49
C PHE A 143 -4.42 24.06 9.47
N LEU A 144 -3.11 24.16 9.25
CA LEU A 144 -2.21 24.93 10.12
C LEU A 144 -2.55 26.43 10.10
N GLU A 145 -2.85 26.99 8.93
CA GLU A 145 -3.26 28.39 8.78
C GLU A 145 -4.59 28.68 9.48
N LYS A 146 -5.57 27.78 9.34
CA LYS A 146 -6.87 27.89 10.03
C LYS A 146 -6.74 27.89 11.55
N ASN A 147 -5.77 27.16 12.07
CA ASN A 147 -5.52 27.07 13.52
C ASN A 147 -4.46 28.06 14.01
N GLN A 148 -4.01 29.00 13.16
CA GLN A 148 -3.00 30.01 13.47
C GLN A 148 -1.69 29.42 14.03
N ILE A 149 -1.30 28.24 13.54
CA ILE A 149 -0.08 27.56 13.95
C ILE A 149 1.06 28.04 13.04
N ASP A 150 2.11 28.64 13.61
CA ASP A 150 3.28 29.02 12.83
C ASP A 150 4.08 27.78 12.40
N TYR A 151 4.17 27.60 11.09
CA TYR A 151 4.89 26.50 10.45
C TYR A 151 6.07 26.98 9.60
N GLN A 152 6.36 28.30 9.55
CA GLN A 152 7.46 28.86 8.76
C GLN A 152 8.82 28.22 9.08
N PRO A 153 9.18 27.96 10.35
CA PRO A 153 10.45 27.29 10.68
C PRO A 153 10.57 25.87 10.09
N TYR A 154 9.43 25.22 9.85
CA TYR A 154 9.33 23.81 9.47
C TYR A 154 9.00 23.60 7.99
N ARG A 155 8.89 24.68 7.20
CA ARG A 155 8.60 24.60 5.76
C ARG A 155 9.55 23.66 5.02
N HIS A 156 10.82 23.63 5.41
CA HIS A 156 11.84 22.75 4.83
C HIS A 156 11.51 21.25 4.97
N LEU A 157 10.71 20.85 5.96
CA LEU A 157 10.28 19.46 6.15
C LEU A 157 9.17 19.06 5.17
N MET A 158 8.48 20.03 4.56
CA MET A 158 7.37 19.78 3.63
C MET A 158 7.85 19.34 2.23
N ASP A 159 9.08 19.70 1.86
CA ASP A 159 9.64 19.44 0.53
C ASP A 159 10.26 18.04 0.37
N LYS A 160 10.16 17.17 1.39
CA LYS A 160 10.84 15.86 1.49
C LYS A 160 10.07 14.67 0.95
#